data_AF-A0A4R1SAN9-F1
#
_entry.id   AF-A0A4R1SAN9-F1
#
_cell.length_a   1.000
_cell.length_b   1.000
_cell.length_c   1.000
_cell.angle_alpha   90.00
_cell.angle_beta   90.00
_cell.angle_gamma   90.00
#
_symmetry.space_group_name_H-M   'P 1'
#
loop_
_entity.id
_entity.type
_entity.pdbx_description
1 polymer ?
#
loop_
_entity_poly.entity_id
_entity_poly.type
_entity_poly.pdbx_seq_one_letter_code
_entity_poly.pdbx_strand_id
1 'polypeptide(L)'
;MDWSSFSKTDLELLTTPEILNRGLTYLGAGHVLQTFRFGTVLAGKIAGTAAFYKARLWLSEGGPRGECSCPYGGFCKHLAALALAWLEAPERFVDLRPRLDDLLEHRERAALFLTRLATLDPAGFAEFWPDRDASPAFAESRALMNLVRTAFSYPQFTMDGARQLWAKLEHLSGLIGERLRAGDSEALGPLLELLDGMIATLKTGKYPVLEAGFRELLQLVAELAPTLSAIAGLALVRRLFGYSCDPELWEYQDALRAAIRAYLGQNGQAAAFLPELAGAAVAGDFLRLVAVYELLATCPDEPGYRELHHRVAGELQGMESGRLWLIDRLLEGDPDQAFRIARAGLREAGDGPSRMAFRERLIRIHLARGEPKQAAVLSFAQFGEAPDYHEYLRLKMILEPLPGAWADAWRRLAKFLAERGMTELLMQCAAHEGDAALLTEHWTGLSNDPDLALKLAEEFSAAFRAELSIFYPPLFRVLADRGEPLAWKAAIRILGLYKKHCLASGQEDQWRTFRDSIVAEYPNDRRFSKGGVFS
;
A
#
# COMPACT_ATOMS: atom_id res chain seq x y z
N MET A 1 -25.12 -33.35 8.59
CA MET A 1 -25.62 -32.16 9.35
C MET A 1 -27.10 -32.04 9.09
N ASP A 2 -27.85 -31.81 10.14
CA ASP A 2 -29.31 -31.69 10.10
C ASP A 2 -29.72 -30.45 10.90
N TRP A 3 -30.83 -29.83 10.49
CA TRP A 3 -31.37 -28.65 11.16
C TRP A 3 -31.88 -28.93 12.57
N SER A 4 -31.98 -30.19 12.98
CA SER A 4 -32.26 -30.58 14.37
C SER A 4 -31.17 -30.18 15.36
N SER A 5 -29.92 -29.97 14.91
CA SER A 5 -28.83 -29.49 15.76
C SER A 5 -28.69 -27.97 15.76
N PHE A 6 -29.47 -27.24 14.95
CA PHE A 6 -29.42 -25.79 14.89
C PHE A 6 -30.10 -25.20 16.12
N SER A 7 -29.41 -24.29 16.80
CA SER A 7 -29.85 -23.70 18.06
C SER A 7 -30.07 -22.19 17.95
N LYS A 8 -30.71 -21.63 18.99
CA LYS A 8 -30.82 -20.17 19.13
C LYS A 8 -29.45 -19.49 19.23
N THR A 9 -28.47 -20.14 19.86
CA THR A 9 -27.11 -19.61 19.97
C THR A 9 -26.43 -19.51 18.60
N ASP A 10 -26.63 -20.49 17.73
CA ASP A 10 -26.13 -20.42 16.35
C ASP A 10 -26.75 -19.25 15.58
N LEU A 11 -28.04 -19.01 15.79
CA LEU A 11 -28.71 -17.85 15.20
C LEU A 11 -28.16 -16.53 15.74
N GLU A 12 -27.96 -16.42 17.06
CA GLU A 12 -27.39 -15.23 17.72
C GLU A 12 -25.97 -14.90 17.24
N LEU A 13 -25.19 -15.90 16.80
CA LEU A 13 -23.87 -15.68 16.20
C LEU A 13 -23.92 -15.15 14.76
N LEU A 14 -25.03 -15.36 14.04
CA LEU A 14 -25.19 -14.96 12.64
C LEU A 14 -25.77 -13.55 12.45
N THR A 15 -26.31 -12.96 13.51
CA THR A 15 -27.05 -11.70 13.42
C THR A 15 -26.86 -10.83 14.66
N THR A 16 -27.09 -9.53 14.52
CA THR A 16 -27.10 -8.61 15.68
C THR A 16 -28.38 -8.79 16.50
N PRO A 17 -28.37 -8.42 17.81
CA PRO A 17 -29.56 -8.44 18.65
C PRO A 17 -30.74 -7.64 18.09
N GLU A 18 -30.47 -6.52 17.42
CA GLU A 18 -31.50 -5.68 16.82
C GLU A 18 -32.23 -6.39 15.66
N ILE A 19 -31.48 -7.02 14.75
CA ILE A 19 -32.06 -7.78 13.64
C ILE A 19 -32.82 -8.99 14.17
N LEU A 20 -32.29 -9.67 15.20
CA LEU A 20 -32.95 -10.80 15.85
C LEU A 20 -34.29 -10.39 16.45
N ASN A 21 -34.35 -9.27 17.17
CA ASN A 21 -35.57 -8.75 17.76
C ASN A 21 -36.62 -8.37 16.71
N ARG A 22 -36.18 -7.80 15.58
CA ARG A 22 -37.06 -7.55 14.43
C ARG A 22 -37.55 -8.84 13.79
N GLY A 23 -36.72 -9.89 13.73
CA GLY A 23 -37.12 -11.22 13.30
C GLY A 23 -38.21 -11.83 14.18
N LEU A 24 -38.05 -11.74 15.51
CA LEU A 24 -39.07 -12.14 16.49
C LEU A 24 -40.38 -11.37 16.31
N THR A 25 -40.29 -10.06 16.08
CA THR A 25 -41.47 -9.23 15.80
C THR A 25 -42.19 -9.72 14.54
N TYR A 26 -41.46 -10.07 13.49
CA TYR A 26 -42.05 -10.57 12.24
C TYR A 26 -42.68 -11.95 12.40
N LEU A 27 -42.06 -12.84 13.16
CA LEU A 27 -42.63 -14.14 13.48
C LEU A 27 -43.91 -14.00 14.30
N GLY A 28 -43.88 -13.21 15.37
CA GLY A 28 -45.03 -12.98 16.25
C GLY A 28 -46.19 -12.25 15.55
N ALA A 29 -45.90 -11.40 14.57
CA ALA A 29 -46.90 -10.72 13.75
C ALA A 29 -47.46 -11.60 12.59
N GLY A 30 -47.02 -12.87 12.48
CA GLY A 30 -47.51 -13.78 11.45
C GLY A 30 -47.01 -13.44 10.03
N HIS A 31 -45.88 -12.74 9.90
CA HIS A 31 -45.34 -12.37 8.59
C HIS A 31 -44.67 -13.53 7.84
N VAL A 32 -44.36 -14.65 8.51
CA VAL A 32 -43.85 -15.85 7.84
C VAL A 32 -45.05 -16.64 7.30
N LEU A 33 -45.32 -16.50 5.99
CA LEU A 33 -46.56 -16.98 5.37
C LEU A 33 -46.49 -18.42 4.88
N GLN A 34 -45.33 -18.82 4.36
CA GLN A 34 -45.09 -20.15 3.83
C GLN A 34 -43.68 -20.58 4.20
N THR A 35 -43.53 -21.83 4.61
CA THR A 35 -42.26 -22.42 5.00
C THR A 35 -42.10 -23.80 4.36
N PHE A 36 -40.91 -24.05 3.86
CA PHE A 36 -40.56 -25.25 3.13
C PHE A 36 -39.21 -25.77 3.61
N ARG A 37 -39.06 -27.08 3.67
CA ARG A 37 -37.78 -27.75 3.91
C ARG A 37 -37.47 -28.66 2.73
N PHE A 38 -36.21 -28.67 2.31
CA PHE A 38 -35.68 -29.67 1.38
C PHE A 38 -34.26 -30.03 1.77
N GLY A 39 -34.10 -31.18 2.45
CA GLY A 39 -32.81 -31.59 3.00
C GLY A 39 -32.23 -30.54 3.96
N THR A 40 -31.04 -30.03 3.64
CA THR A 40 -30.35 -28.98 4.42
C THR A 40 -30.77 -27.56 4.07
N VAL A 41 -31.83 -27.38 3.27
CA VAL A 41 -32.33 -26.06 2.86
C VAL A 41 -33.67 -25.76 3.53
N LEU A 42 -33.76 -24.60 4.18
CA LEU A 42 -35.02 -23.99 4.60
C LEU A 42 -35.36 -22.85 3.64
N ALA A 43 -36.61 -22.75 3.24
CA ALA A 43 -37.08 -21.65 2.40
C ALA A 43 -38.41 -21.11 2.92
N GLY A 44 -38.67 -19.83 2.69
CA GLY A 44 -39.96 -19.26 3.05
C GLY A 44 -40.33 -18.00 2.29
N LYS A 45 -41.63 -17.71 2.33
CA LYS A 45 -42.23 -16.47 1.83
C LYS A 45 -42.62 -15.60 3.02
N ILE A 46 -41.99 -14.44 3.13
CA ILE A 46 -42.16 -13.53 4.26
C ILE A 46 -42.82 -12.24 3.78
N ALA A 47 -43.93 -11.87 4.39
CA ALA A 47 -44.56 -10.57 4.18
C ALA A 47 -43.66 -9.47 4.74
N GLY A 48 -43.38 -8.45 3.93
CA GLY A 48 -42.83 -7.20 4.42
C GLY A 48 -43.74 -6.04 4.09
N THR A 49 -43.30 -4.84 4.46
CA THR A 49 -44.11 -3.62 4.39
C THR A 49 -44.59 -3.27 2.97
N ALA A 50 -43.83 -3.64 1.93
CA ALA A 50 -44.12 -3.25 0.55
C ALA A 50 -44.26 -4.44 -0.43
N ALA A 51 -43.82 -5.65 -0.03
CA ALA A 51 -43.78 -6.82 -0.92
C ALA A 51 -43.61 -8.11 -0.12
N PHE A 52 -43.68 -9.25 -0.80
CA PHE A 52 -43.24 -10.53 -0.28
C PHE A 52 -41.76 -10.77 -0.60
N TYR A 53 -41.02 -11.24 0.39
CA TYR A 53 -39.63 -11.62 0.23
C TYR A 53 -39.48 -13.14 0.23
N LYS A 54 -38.62 -13.64 -0.65
CA LYS A 54 -38.18 -15.04 -0.67
C LYS A 54 -36.89 -15.13 0.16
N ALA A 55 -36.90 -15.91 1.22
CA ALA A 55 -35.72 -16.16 2.04
C ALA A 55 -35.33 -17.64 1.98
N ARG A 56 -34.03 -17.91 1.95
CA ARG A 56 -33.44 -19.25 1.92
C ARG A 56 -32.30 -19.33 2.91
N LEU A 57 -32.23 -20.44 3.64
CA LEU A 57 -31.14 -20.79 4.56
C LEU A 57 -30.58 -22.15 4.16
N TRP A 58 -29.26 -22.29 4.15
CA TRP A 58 -28.55 -23.54 3.89
C TRP A 58 -27.70 -23.91 5.09
N LEU A 59 -27.75 -25.17 5.49
CA LEU A 59 -26.83 -25.72 6.49
C LEU A 59 -25.64 -26.41 5.80
N SER A 60 -24.42 -25.96 6.12
CA SER A 60 -23.15 -26.45 5.54
C SER A 60 -22.08 -26.62 6.63
N GLU A 61 -20.91 -27.19 6.28
CA GLU A 61 -19.82 -27.46 7.25
C GLU A 61 -19.31 -26.21 7.97
N GLY A 62 -19.44 -25.04 7.35
CA GLY A 62 -19.09 -23.74 7.94
C GLY A 62 -20.24 -23.04 8.67
N GLY A 63 -21.33 -23.75 8.96
CA GLY A 63 -22.53 -23.20 9.59
C GLY A 63 -23.61 -22.75 8.60
N PRO A 64 -24.68 -22.10 9.11
CA PRO A 64 -25.81 -21.67 8.30
C PRO A 64 -25.47 -20.45 7.44
N ARG A 65 -25.87 -20.48 6.17
CA ARG A 65 -25.80 -19.34 5.24
C ARG A 65 -27.20 -18.93 4.84
N GLY A 66 -27.39 -17.67 4.50
CA GLY A 66 -28.71 -17.13 4.15
C GLY A 66 -28.69 -16.20 2.95
N GLU A 67 -29.77 -16.24 2.18
CA GLU A 67 -30.03 -15.33 1.08
C GLU A 67 -31.49 -14.86 1.17
N CYS A 68 -31.71 -13.57 1.04
CA CYS A 68 -33.04 -13.00 1.02
C CYS A 68 -33.16 -12.03 -0.14
N SER A 69 -34.30 -12.05 -0.84
CA SER A 69 -34.60 -11.12 -1.92
C SER A 69 -34.87 -9.67 -1.46
N CYS A 70 -34.48 -9.31 -0.23
CA CYS A 70 -34.68 -7.97 0.31
C CYS A 70 -33.40 -7.12 0.10
N PRO A 71 -33.51 -5.79 -0.02
CA PRO A 71 -32.38 -4.93 -0.36
C PRO A 71 -31.37 -4.74 0.79
N TYR A 72 -31.63 -5.26 1.99
CA TYR A 72 -30.82 -5.01 3.19
C TYR A 72 -29.42 -5.66 3.14
N GLY A 73 -29.22 -6.68 2.31
CA GLY A 73 -27.97 -7.46 2.28
C GLY A 73 -27.73 -8.29 3.56
N GLY A 74 -26.81 -9.25 3.49
CA GLY A 74 -26.40 -10.07 4.64
C GLY A 74 -27.53 -10.84 5.33
N PHE A 75 -27.35 -11.13 6.63
CA PHE A 75 -28.35 -11.83 7.44
C PHE A 75 -29.42 -10.84 7.94
N CYS A 76 -30.52 -10.73 7.19
CA CYS A 76 -31.59 -9.77 7.47
C CYS A 76 -32.66 -10.31 8.43
N LYS A 77 -33.58 -9.44 8.85
CA LYS A 77 -34.70 -9.81 9.75
C LYS A 77 -35.62 -10.90 9.18
N HIS A 78 -35.74 -11.05 7.87
CA HIS A 78 -36.56 -12.11 7.26
C HIS A 78 -35.88 -13.48 7.37
N LEU A 79 -34.54 -13.52 7.25
CA LEU A 79 -33.75 -14.72 7.50
C LEU A 79 -33.80 -15.11 8.98
N ALA A 80 -33.71 -14.12 9.87
CA ALA A 80 -33.91 -14.34 11.29
C ALA A 80 -35.32 -14.86 11.61
N ALA A 81 -36.37 -14.28 11.03
CA ALA A 81 -37.74 -14.76 11.21
C ALA A 81 -37.95 -16.19 10.69
N LEU A 82 -37.35 -16.55 9.55
CA LEU A 82 -37.40 -17.91 9.02
C LEU A 82 -36.67 -18.92 9.92
N ALA A 83 -35.49 -18.56 10.42
CA ALA A 83 -34.72 -19.38 11.35
C ALA A 83 -35.45 -19.57 12.69
N LEU A 84 -36.04 -18.49 13.23
CA LEU A 84 -36.85 -18.54 14.45
C LEU A 84 -38.11 -19.39 14.26
N ALA A 85 -38.78 -19.30 13.10
CA ALA A 85 -39.94 -20.13 12.79
C ALA A 85 -39.59 -21.62 12.82
N TRP A 86 -38.39 -21.99 12.34
CA TRP A 86 -37.90 -23.36 12.41
C TRP A 86 -37.61 -23.80 13.84
N LEU A 87 -36.99 -22.94 14.65
CA LEU A 87 -36.69 -23.25 16.06
C LEU A 87 -37.96 -23.39 16.92
N GLU A 88 -39.01 -22.61 16.64
CA GLU A 88 -40.26 -22.63 17.41
C GLU A 88 -41.18 -23.80 17.03
N ALA A 89 -41.30 -24.08 15.73
CA ALA A 89 -42.29 -25.01 15.21
C ALA A 89 -41.80 -25.68 13.90
N PRO A 90 -40.78 -26.56 13.96
CA PRO A 90 -40.20 -27.19 12.77
C PRO A 90 -41.22 -28.02 11.97
N GLU A 91 -42.24 -28.57 12.64
CA GLU A 91 -43.33 -29.33 12.02
C GLU A 91 -44.23 -28.51 11.09
N ARG A 92 -44.19 -27.17 11.17
CA ARG A 92 -44.91 -26.29 10.24
C ARG A 92 -44.25 -26.21 8.86
N PHE A 93 -43.00 -26.64 8.73
CA PHE A 93 -42.30 -26.62 7.45
C PHE A 93 -42.77 -27.78 6.60
N VAL A 94 -43.25 -27.47 5.39
CA VAL A 94 -43.62 -28.51 4.43
C VAL A 94 -42.35 -29.14 3.88
N ASP A 95 -42.11 -30.40 4.21
CA ASP A 95 -41.00 -31.17 3.60
C ASP A 95 -41.36 -31.46 2.13
N LEU A 96 -40.56 -30.90 1.23
CA LEU A 96 -40.75 -31.04 -0.21
C LEU A 96 -40.18 -32.34 -0.74
N ARG A 97 -39.34 -33.06 0.02
CA ARG A 97 -38.67 -34.27 -0.47
C ARG A 97 -39.67 -35.38 -0.84
N PRO A 98 -40.63 -35.78 0.01
CA PRO A 98 -41.61 -36.81 -0.35
C PRO A 98 -42.50 -36.41 -1.52
N ARG A 99 -42.78 -35.10 -1.66
CA ARG A 99 -43.59 -34.57 -2.79
C ARG A 99 -42.83 -34.63 -4.11
N LEU A 100 -41.52 -34.39 -4.07
CA LEU A 100 -40.68 -34.53 -5.24
C LEU A 100 -40.52 -36.01 -5.61
N ASP A 101 -40.32 -36.89 -4.63
CA ASP A 101 -40.20 -38.33 -4.88
C ASP A 101 -41.51 -38.89 -5.51
N ASP A 102 -42.69 -38.52 -5.00
CA ASP A 102 -43.99 -38.86 -5.64
C ASP A 102 -44.11 -38.30 -7.08
N LEU A 103 -43.66 -37.07 -7.31
CA LEU A 103 -43.67 -36.46 -8.64
C LEU A 103 -42.77 -37.25 -9.61
N LEU A 104 -41.59 -37.68 -9.16
CA LEU A 104 -40.62 -38.43 -9.95
C LEU A 104 -41.12 -39.84 -10.31
N GLU A 105 -41.91 -40.47 -9.43
CA GLU A 105 -42.55 -41.76 -9.70
C GLU A 105 -43.67 -41.67 -10.76
N HIS A 106 -44.23 -40.47 -10.99
CA HIS A 106 -45.33 -40.23 -11.93
C HIS A 106 -44.92 -39.30 -13.09
N ARG A 107 -44.24 -39.88 -14.09
CA ARG A 107 -43.65 -39.15 -15.24
C ARG A 107 -44.56 -38.12 -15.92
N GLU A 108 -45.84 -38.41 -16.10
CA GLU A 108 -46.80 -37.48 -16.73
C GLU A 108 -47.09 -36.25 -15.86
N ARG A 109 -47.17 -36.42 -14.54
CA ARG A 109 -47.33 -35.32 -13.58
C ARG A 109 -46.06 -34.49 -13.50
N ALA A 110 -44.89 -35.13 -13.53
CA ALA A 110 -43.61 -34.44 -13.58
C ALA A 110 -43.51 -33.50 -14.79
N ALA A 111 -43.86 -33.98 -15.99
CA ALA A 111 -43.83 -33.17 -17.20
C ALA A 111 -44.75 -31.94 -17.09
N LEU A 112 -45.99 -32.11 -16.62
CA LEU A 112 -46.91 -31.00 -16.42
C LEU A 112 -46.40 -29.99 -15.37
N PHE A 113 -45.81 -30.49 -14.28
CA PHE A 113 -45.26 -29.65 -13.22
C PHE A 113 -44.06 -28.85 -13.69
N LEU A 114 -43.13 -29.46 -14.44
CA LEU A 114 -41.97 -28.78 -15.03
C LEU A 114 -42.40 -27.70 -16.02
N THR A 115 -43.38 -27.97 -16.88
CA THR A 115 -43.94 -26.96 -17.80
C THR A 115 -44.54 -25.77 -17.03
N ARG A 116 -45.26 -26.04 -15.93
CA ARG A 116 -45.79 -24.97 -15.07
C ARG A 116 -44.69 -24.18 -14.38
N LEU A 117 -43.64 -24.85 -13.88
CA LEU A 117 -42.49 -24.20 -13.28
C LEU A 117 -41.79 -23.28 -14.29
N ALA A 118 -41.53 -23.77 -15.50
CA ALA A 118 -40.94 -23.02 -16.60
C ALA A 118 -41.81 -21.82 -17.02
N THR A 119 -43.14 -21.93 -16.91
CA THR A 119 -44.05 -20.81 -17.19
C THR A 119 -44.03 -19.76 -16.08
N LEU A 120 -43.90 -20.18 -14.81
CA LEU A 120 -43.93 -19.29 -13.65
C LEU A 120 -42.60 -18.56 -13.42
N ASP A 121 -41.49 -19.21 -13.73
CA ASP A 121 -40.15 -18.64 -13.59
C ASP A 121 -39.22 -19.16 -14.71
N PRO A 122 -39.38 -18.64 -15.95
CA PRO A 122 -38.58 -19.09 -17.09
C PRO A 122 -37.06 -18.91 -16.88
N ALA A 123 -36.66 -17.81 -16.22
CA ALA A 123 -35.26 -17.51 -15.95
C ALA A 123 -34.66 -18.47 -14.93
N GLY A 124 -35.33 -18.67 -13.78
CA GLY A 124 -34.88 -19.64 -12.78
C GLY A 124 -34.90 -21.07 -13.32
N PHE A 125 -35.84 -21.42 -14.20
CA PHE A 125 -35.86 -22.72 -14.88
C PHE A 125 -34.66 -22.89 -15.83
N ALA A 126 -34.31 -21.85 -16.59
CA ALA A 126 -33.17 -21.88 -17.52
C ALA A 126 -31.83 -22.09 -16.81
N GLU A 127 -31.65 -21.61 -15.57
CA GLU A 127 -30.42 -21.87 -14.78
C GLU A 127 -30.14 -23.36 -14.55
N PHE A 128 -31.17 -24.22 -14.57
CA PHE A 128 -31.03 -25.67 -14.41
C PHE A 128 -30.79 -26.40 -15.73
N TRP A 129 -30.80 -25.68 -16.85
CA TRP A 129 -30.55 -26.23 -18.18
C TRP A 129 -29.27 -25.61 -18.74
N PRO A 130 -28.07 -26.14 -18.40
CA PRO A 130 -26.83 -25.65 -18.99
C PRO A 130 -26.91 -25.88 -20.49
N ASP A 131 -27.01 -24.77 -21.21
CA ASP A 131 -27.20 -24.74 -22.66
C ASP A 131 -26.00 -25.42 -23.31
N ARG A 132 -26.15 -26.68 -23.73
CA ARG A 132 -25.10 -27.42 -24.45
C ARG A 132 -24.82 -26.84 -25.83
N ASP A 133 -25.77 -26.05 -26.36
CA ASP A 133 -25.76 -25.45 -27.69
C ASP A 133 -25.95 -23.94 -27.62
N ALA A 134 -25.41 -23.25 -26.59
CA ALA A 134 -25.37 -21.79 -26.57
C ALA A 134 -24.73 -21.29 -27.88
N SER A 135 -25.59 -20.84 -28.80
CA SER A 135 -25.18 -20.34 -30.10
C SER A 135 -24.22 -19.16 -29.88
N PRO A 136 -23.08 -19.08 -30.62
CA PRO A 136 -22.18 -17.93 -30.59
C PRO A 136 -22.88 -16.59 -30.86
N ALA A 137 -24.10 -16.62 -31.38
CA ALA A 137 -24.90 -15.47 -31.74
C ALA A 137 -25.51 -14.69 -30.55
N PHE A 138 -25.57 -15.22 -29.32
CA PHE A 138 -26.20 -14.48 -28.20
C PHE A 138 -25.27 -13.49 -27.48
N ALA A 139 -23.99 -13.46 -27.83
CA ALA A 139 -23.08 -12.42 -27.39
C ALA A 139 -23.19 -11.22 -28.34
N GLU A 140 -24.25 -10.42 -28.25
CA GLU A 140 -24.20 -9.06 -28.81
C GLU A 140 -23.32 -8.18 -27.89
N SER A 141 -22.65 -7.17 -28.45
CA SER A 141 -21.79 -6.24 -27.69
C SER A 141 -22.55 -5.62 -26.49
N ARG A 142 -23.87 -5.44 -26.63
CA ARG A 142 -24.77 -4.97 -25.57
C ARG A 142 -24.92 -5.96 -24.40
N ALA A 143 -24.94 -7.27 -24.68
CA ALA A 143 -25.01 -8.30 -23.63
C ALA A 143 -23.71 -8.33 -22.83
N LEU A 144 -22.55 -8.26 -23.50
CA LEU A 144 -21.24 -8.14 -22.83
C LEU A 144 -21.16 -6.87 -21.96
N MET A 145 -21.62 -5.73 -22.46
CA MET A 145 -21.70 -4.49 -21.67
C MET A 145 -22.54 -4.65 -20.40
N ASN A 146 -23.70 -5.32 -20.49
CA ASN A 146 -24.55 -5.55 -19.32
C ASN A 146 -23.90 -6.48 -18.30
N LEU A 147 -23.16 -7.50 -18.76
CA LEU A 147 -22.39 -8.40 -17.89
C LEU A 147 -21.28 -7.65 -17.16
N VAL A 148 -20.51 -6.80 -17.87
CA VAL A 148 -19.48 -5.94 -17.26
C VAL A 148 -20.10 -5.03 -16.20
N ARG A 149 -21.20 -4.33 -16.52
CA ARG A 149 -21.86 -3.43 -15.56
C ARG A 149 -22.41 -4.16 -14.33
N THR A 150 -22.94 -5.36 -14.52
CA THR A 150 -23.46 -6.18 -13.41
C THR A 150 -22.33 -6.73 -12.54
N ALA A 151 -21.14 -6.98 -13.11
CA ALA A 151 -19.97 -7.39 -12.34
C ALA A 151 -19.54 -6.31 -11.32
N PHE A 152 -19.70 -5.02 -11.67
CA PHE A 152 -19.27 -3.89 -10.84
C PHE A 152 -20.39 -3.20 -10.04
N SER A 153 -21.66 -3.65 -10.12
CA SER A 153 -22.79 -2.98 -9.48
C SER A 153 -22.94 -3.22 -7.97
N TYR A 154 -22.11 -4.07 -7.34
CA TYR A 154 -22.24 -4.43 -5.92
C TYR A 154 -21.21 -3.69 -5.03
N PRO A 155 -21.65 -2.85 -4.07
CA PRO A 155 -20.77 -1.91 -3.37
C PRO A 155 -19.97 -2.47 -2.17
N GLN A 156 -19.88 -3.79 -1.94
CA GLN A 156 -19.09 -4.34 -0.83
C GLN A 156 -18.34 -5.61 -1.21
N PHE A 157 -17.04 -5.50 -1.46
CA PHE A 157 -16.16 -6.64 -1.71
C PHE A 157 -15.60 -7.21 -0.40
N THR A 158 -16.15 -8.35 0.01
CA THR A 158 -15.40 -9.31 0.85
C THR A 158 -14.30 -9.96 0.01
N MET A 159 -13.30 -10.58 0.65
CA MET A 159 -12.25 -11.31 -0.10
C MET A 159 -12.83 -12.41 -1.00
N ASP A 160 -13.89 -13.11 -0.56
CA ASP A 160 -14.57 -14.09 -1.40
C ASP A 160 -15.36 -13.43 -2.54
N GLY A 161 -15.95 -12.27 -2.30
CA GLY A 161 -16.57 -11.45 -3.36
C GLY A 161 -15.55 -11.02 -4.41
N ALA A 162 -14.34 -10.62 -4.00
CA ALA A 162 -13.26 -10.27 -4.92
C ALA A 162 -12.80 -11.47 -5.77
N ARG A 163 -12.72 -12.68 -5.19
CA ARG A 163 -12.42 -13.91 -5.93
C ARG A 163 -13.51 -14.29 -6.95
N GLN A 164 -14.78 -14.21 -6.54
CA GLN A 164 -15.90 -14.49 -7.45
C GLN A 164 -15.99 -13.46 -8.57
N LEU A 165 -15.76 -12.19 -8.25
CA LEU A 165 -15.64 -11.14 -9.26
C LEU A 165 -14.51 -11.49 -10.22
N TRP A 166 -13.33 -11.81 -9.70
CA TRP A 166 -12.17 -12.14 -10.54
C TRP A 166 -12.44 -13.27 -11.53
N ALA A 167 -13.00 -14.40 -11.08
CA ALA A 167 -13.35 -15.50 -11.97
C ALA A 167 -14.31 -15.07 -13.11
N LYS A 168 -15.24 -14.14 -12.84
CA LYS A 168 -16.10 -13.55 -13.87
C LYS A 168 -15.31 -12.62 -14.80
N LEU A 169 -14.43 -11.80 -14.26
CA LEU A 169 -13.61 -10.87 -15.04
C LEU A 169 -12.63 -11.61 -15.97
N GLU A 170 -12.03 -12.70 -15.51
CA GLU A 170 -11.16 -13.57 -16.31
C GLU A 170 -11.91 -14.19 -17.49
N HIS A 171 -13.13 -14.69 -17.25
CA HIS A 171 -13.96 -15.20 -18.33
C HIS A 171 -14.37 -14.10 -19.32
N LEU A 172 -14.79 -12.93 -18.83
CA LEU A 172 -15.17 -11.80 -19.67
C LEU A 172 -14.00 -11.26 -20.49
N SER A 173 -12.81 -11.14 -19.90
CA SER A 173 -11.60 -10.68 -20.59
C SER A 173 -11.20 -11.65 -21.71
N GLY A 174 -11.30 -12.96 -21.46
CA GLY A 174 -11.11 -14.01 -22.47
C GLY A 174 -12.04 -13.84 -23.68
N LEU A 175 -13.36 -13.73 -23.43
CA LEU A 175 -14.37 -13.53 -24.48
C LEU A 175 -14.17 -12.24 -25.28
N ILE A 176 -13.90 -11.14 -24.59
CA ILE A 176 -13.62 -9.84 -25.22
C ILE A 176 -12.36 -9.94 -26.09
N GLY A 177 -11.30 -10.59 -25.59
CA GLY A 177 -10.05 -10.77 -26.31
C GLY A 177 -10.18 -11.64 -27.56
N GLU A 178 -10.95 -12.73 -27.50
CA GLU A 178 -11.27 -13.56 -28.66
C GLU A 178 -11.98 -12.79 -29.77
N ARG A 179 -12.96 -11.95 -29.42
CA ARG A 179 -13.68 -11.11 -30.39
C ARG A 179 -12.79 -10.05 -31.02
N LEU A 180 -11.98 -9.38 -30.21
CA LEU A 180 -11.02 -8.39 -30.72
C LEU A 180 -10.00 -9.04 -31.67
N ARG A 181 -9.53 -10.25 -31.37
CA ARG A 181 -8.67 -11.05 -32.27
C ARG A 181 -9.39 -11.44 -33.56
N ALA A 182 -10.70 -11.66 -33.51
CA ALA A 182 -11.53 -11.91 -34.69
C ALA A 182 -11.84 -10.64 -35.51
N GLY A 183 -11.34 -9.46 -35.10
CA GLY A 183 -11.55 -8.19 -35.81
C GLY A 183 -12.85 -7.47 -35.47
N ASP A 184 -13.57 -7.90 -34.44
CA ASP A 184 -14.80 -7.24 -34.00
C ASP A 184 -14.50 -5.98 -33.18
N SER A 185 -14.59 -4.83 -33.83
CA SER A 185 -14.33 -3.53 -33.19
C SER A 185 -15.35 -3.15 -32.10
N GLU A 186 -16.56 -3.73 -32.09
CA GLU A 186 -17.57 -3.41 -31.08
C GLU A 186 -17.20 -3.94 -29.70
N ALA A 187 -16.35 -4.97 -29.63
CA ALA A 187 -15.84 -5.52 -28.38
C ALA A 187 -14.91 -4.55 -27.61
N LEU A 188 -14.46 -3.45 -28.24
CA LEU A 188 -13.68 -2.41 -27.55
C LEU A 188 -14.48 -1.71 -26.45
N GLY A 189 -15.77 -1.43 -26.67
CA GLY A 189 -16.63 -0.79 -25.67
C GLY A 189 -16.65 -1.57 -24.34
N PRO A 190 -16.98 -2.87 -24.37
CA PRO A 190 -16.88 -3.76 -23.21
C PRO A 190 -15.50 -3.77 -22.56
N LEU A 191 -14.41 -3.76 -23.33
CA LEU A 191 -13.05 -3.73 -22.78
C LEU A 191 -12.79 -2.45 -21.97
N LEU A 192 -13.19 -1.29 -22.51
CA LEU A 192 -12.98 -0.01 -21.84
C LEU A 192 -13.81 0.10 -20.56
N GLU A 193 -15.04 -0.39 -20.56
CA GLU A 193 -15.86 -0.40 -19.33
C GLU A 193 -15.39 -1.43 -18.32
N LEU A 194 -14.81 -2.55 -18.76
CA LEU A 194 -14.14 -3.51 -17.90
C LEU A 194 -12.95 -2.84 -17.19
N LEU A 195 -12.11 -2.11 -17.93
CA LEU A 195 -10.99 -1.35 -17.37
C LEU A 195 -11.47 -0.27 -16.38
N ASP A 196 -12.47 0.53 -16.75
CA ASP A 196 -13.05 1.57 -15.89
C ASP A 196 -13.58 0.97 -14.56
N GLY A 197 -14.32 -0.15 -14.65
CA GLY A 197 -14.86 -0.84 -13.48
C GLY A 197 -13.78 -1.43 -12.58
N MET A 198 -12.73 -2.03 -13.14
CA MET A 198 -11.60 -2.54 -12.37
C MET A 198 -10.87 -1.42 -11.64
N ILE A 199 -10.59 -0.31 -12.32
CA ILE A 199 -9.93 0.85 -11.72
C ILE A 199 -10.77 1.44 -10.60
N ALA A 200 -12.07 1.66 -10.83
CA ALA A 200 -12.98 2.14 -9.79
C ALA A 200 -12.95 1.20 -8.56
N THR A 201 -12.91 -0.11 -8.77
CA THR A 201 -12.84 -1.09 -7.68
C THR A 201 -11.50 -0.99 -6.94
N LEU A 202 -10.36 -0.94 -7.65
CA LEU A 202 -9.03 -0.84 -7.05
C LEU A 202 -8.86 0.44 -6.20
N LYS A 203 -9.50 1.54 -6.62
CA LYS A 203 -9.52 2.79 -5.86
C LYS A 203 -10.28 2.69 -4.53
N THR A 204 -11.28 1.81 -4.44
CA THR A 204 -12.02 1.58 -3.18
C THR A 204 -11.25 0.70 -2.18
N GLY A 205 -10.28 -0.09 -2.65
CA GLY A 205 -9.48 -0.97 -1.79
C GLY A 205 -8.45 -1.80 -2.56
N LYS A 206 -7.32 -2.08 -1.91
CA LYS A 206 -6.27 -2.95 -2.44
C LYS A 206 -6.58 -4.40 -2.11
N TYR A 207 -6.98 -5.16 -3.12
CA TYR A 207 -7.26 -6.60 -3.02
C TYR A 207 -6.26 -7.35 -3.89
N PRO A 208 -5.32 -8.13 -3.34
CA PRO A 208 -4.23 -8.75 -4.12
C PRO A 208 -4.70 -9.55 -5.35
N VAL A 209 -5.87 -10.20 -5.25
CA VAL A 209 -6.48 -10.94 -6.38
C VAL A 209 -6.92 -10.00 -7.52
N LEU A 210 -7.49 -8.85 -7.19
CA LEU A 210 -7.88 -7.85 -8.20
C LEU A 210 -6.67 -7.12 -8.78
N GLU A 211 -5.61 -6.91 -7.99
CA GLU A 211 -4.36 -6.30 -8.50
C GLU A 211 -3.67 -7.21 -9.51
N ALA A 212 -3.54 -8.51 -9.18
CA ALA A 212 -3.01 -9.51 -10.11
C ALA A 212 -3.87 -9.56 -11.38
N GLY A 213 -5.18 -9.59 -11.21
CA GLY A 213 -6.10 -9.64 -12.32
C GLY A 213 -6.09 -8.40 -13.21
N PHE A 214 -5.89 -7.21 -12.63
CA PHE A 214 -5.74 -5.98 -13.41
C PHE A 214 -4.46 -5.99 -14.23
N ARG A 215 -3.36 -6.53 -13.69
CA ARG A 215 -2.10 -6.71 -14.45
C ARG A 215 -2.29 -7.67 -15.62
N GLU A 216 -3.00 -8.78 -15.42
CA GLU A 216 -3.34 -9.72 -16.50
C GLU A 216 -4.22 -9.06 -17.57
N LEU A 217 -5.21 -8.25 -17.17
CA LEU A 217 -6.01 -7.49 -18.12
C LEU A 217 -5.16 -6.48 -18.91
N LEU A 218 -4.24 -5.75 -18.26
CA LEU A 218 -3.32 -4.84 -18.96
C LEU A 218 -2.37 -5.57 -19.92
N GLN A 219 -1.94 -6.78 -19.57
CA GLN A 219 -1.15 -7.63 -20.44
C GLN A 219 -1.95 -8.05 -21.69
N LEU A 220 -3.20 -8.49 -21.50
CA LEU A 220 -4.10 -8.79 -22.62
C LEU A 220 -4.31 -7.55 -23.51
N VAL A 221 -4.51 -6.37 -22.91
CA VAL A 221 -4.65 -5.10 -23.64
C VAL A 221 -3.38 -4.80 -24.46
N ALA A 222 -2.19 -5.03 -23.91
CA ALA A 222 -0.93 -4.85 -24.62
C ALA A 222 -0.79 -5.81 -25.81
N GLU A 223 -1.24 -7.06 -25.68
CA GLU A 223 -1.23 -8.06 -26.76
C GLU A 223 -2.22 -7.76 -27.87
N LEU A 224 -3.40 -7.25 -27.52
CA LEU A 224 -4.47 -6.91 -28.48
C LEU A 224 -4.26 -5.55 -29.14
N ALA A 225 -3.60 -4.61 -28.46
CA ALA A 225 -3.40 -3.25 -28.94
C ALA A 225 -2.94 -3.18 -30.41
N PRO A 226 -1.93 -3.96 -30.85
CA PRO A 226 -1.49 -3.90 -32.24
C PRO A 226 -2.51 -4.37 -33.28
N THR A 227 -3.49 -5.20 -32.91
CA THR A 227 -4.51 -5.71 -33.84
C THR A 227 -5.70 -4.77 -33.99
N LEU A 228 -5.77 -3.71 -33.20
CA LEU A 228 -6.87 -2.74 -33.24
C LEU A 228 -6.75 -1.81 -34.45
N SER A 229 -7.90 -1.40 -34.99
CA SER A 229 -7.93 -0.33 -36.00
C SER A 229 -7.42 0.99 -35.42
N ALA A 230 -6.95 1.88 -36.29
CA ALA A 230 -6.53 3.25 -35.97
C ALA A 230 -7.43 3.98 -34.96
N ILE A 231 -8.74 3.96 -35.22
CA ILE A 231 -9.74 4.67 -34.41
C ILE A 231 -9.92 3.98 -33.06
N ALA A 232 -10.04 2.64 -33.07
CA ALA A 232 -10.22 1.83 -31.88
C ALA A 232 -9.01 1.91 -30.94
N GLY A 233 -7.81 1.74 -31.49
CA GLY A 233 -6.58 1.79 -30.72
C GLY A 233 -6.26 3.18 -30.19
N LEU A 234 -6.59 4.26 -30.93
CA LEU A 234 -6.49 5.62 -30.39
C LEU A 234 -7.44 5.81 -29.21
N ALA A 235 -8.70 5.37 -29.29
CA ALA A 235 -9.63 5.43 -28.17
C ALA A 235 -9.13 4.66 -26.93
N LEU A 236 -8.54 3.48 -27.13
CA LEU A 236 -7.90 2.71 -26.06
C LEU A 236 -6.71 3.47 -25.44
N VAL A 237 -5.77 3.95 -26.26
CA VAL A 237 -4.57 4.64 -25.79
C VAL A 237 -4.93 5.91 -25.02
N ARG A 238 -5.92 6.69 -25.47
CA ARG A 238 -6.44 7.83 -24.71
C ARG A 238 -6.86 7.46 -23.31
N ARG A 239 -7.60 6.36 -23.20
CA ARG A 239 -8.11 5.88 -21.92
C ARG A 239 -6.98 5.41 -21.00
N LEU A 240 -6.06 4.60 -21.52
CA LEU A 240 -4.87 4.13 -20.79
C LEU A 240 -3.97 5.29 -20.37
N PHE A 241 -3.79 6.30 -21.22
CA PHE A 241 -3.01 7.48 -20.90
C PHE A 241 -3.65 8.29 -19.77
N GLY A 242 -4.98 8.44 -19.77
CA GLY A 242 -5.73 9.01 -18.65
C GLY A 242 -5.44 8.29 -17.33
N TYR A 243 -5.44 6.95 -17.34
CA TYR A 243 -5.07 6.15 -16.17
C TYR A 243 -3.60 6.30 -15.77
N SER A 244 -2.69 6.43 -16.74
CA SER A 244 -1.27 6.68 -16.45
C SER A 244 -1.01 8.05 -15.82
N CYS A 245 -1.96 8.97 -15.91
CA CYS A 245 -1.89 10.26 -15.21
C CYS A 245 -2.50 10.20 -13.81
N ASP A 246 -3.08 9.07 -13.39
CA ASP A 246 -3.74 8.92 -12.10
C ASP A 246 -2.74 8.49 -11.01
N PRO A 247 -2.53 9.31 -9.96
CA PRO A 247 -1.57 9.00 -8.88
C PRO A 247 -1.96 7.75 -8.08
N GLU A 248 -3.26 7.44 -7.99
CA GLU A 248 -3.75 6.25 -7.27
C GLU A 248 -3.39 4.95 -8.01
N LEU A 249 -2.99 5.04 -9.29
CA LEU A 249 -2.59 3.92 -10.13
C LEU A 249 -1.06 3.86 -10.35
N TRP A 250 -0.27 4.54 -9.52
CA TRP A 250 1.19 4.60 -9.65
C TRP A 250 1.86 3.22 -9.75
N GLU A 251 1.37 2.23 -8.99
CA GLU A 251 1.92 0.86 -8.97
C GLU A 251 1.66 0.06 -10.26
N TYR A 252 0.86 0.59 -11.18
CA TYR A 252 0.50 -0.02 -12.47
C TYR A 252 1.07 0.73 -13.68
N GLN A 253 1.84 1.80 -13.46
CA GLN A 253 2.34 2.68 -14.51
C GLN A 253 3.16 1.95 -15.57
N ASP A 254 4.02 1.01 -15.16
CA ASP A 254 4.84 0.27 -16.12
C ASP A 254 4.00 -0.63 -17.04
N ALA A 255 2.96 -1.27 -16.50
CA ALA A 255 2.02 -2.08 -17.27
C ALA A 255 1.16 -1.22 -18.21
N LEU A 256 0.67 -0.08 -17.73
CA LEU A 256 -0.07 0.90 -18.54
C LEU A 256 0.78 1.43 -19.70
N ARG A 257 2.02 1.85 -19.42
CA ARG A 257 2.98 2.31 -20.44
C ARG A 257 3.33 1.21 -21.43
N ALA A 258 3.50 -0.03 -20.96
CA ALA A 258 3.76 -1.17 -21.84
C ALA A 258 2.61 -1.39 -22.83
N ALA A 259 1.35 -1.30 -22.38
CA ALA A 259 0.18 -1.41 -23.24
C ALA A 259 0.07 -0.26 -24.25
N ILE A 260 0.32 0.98 -23.81
CA ILE A 260 0.34 2.14 -24.72
C ILE A 260 1.44 1.98 -25.77
N ARG A 261 2.65 1.59 -25.36
CA ARG A 261 3.79 1.38 -26.25
C ARG A 261 3.54 0.28 -27.28
N ALA A 262 2.90 -0.82 -26.88
CA ALA A 262 2.55 -1.90 -27.80
C ALA A 262 1.71 -1.39 -28.98
N TYR A 263 0.77 -0.48 -28.71
CA TYR A 263 0.01 0.19 -29.76
C TYR A 263 0.87 1.11 -30.64
N LEU A 264 1.63 2.01 -30.00
CA LEU A 264 2.40 3.05 -30.70
C LEU A 264 3.50 2.46 -31.59
N GLY A 265 4.15 1.38 -31.16
CA GLY A 265 5.29 0.79 -31.87
C GLY A 265 4.95 0.02 -33.16
N GLN A 266 3.73 -0.53 -33.28
CA GLN A 266 3.38 -1.37 -34.45
C GLN A 266 2.61 -0.63 -35.53
N ASN A 267 1.85 0.41 -35.18
CA ASN A 267 0.88 0.98 -36.11
C ASN A 267 1.40 2.14 -36.96
N GLY A 268 2.62 2.68 -36.74
CA GLY A 268 3.12 3.86 -37.46
C GLY A 268 2.24 5.13 -37.31
N GLN A 269 1.13 5.01 -36.58
CA GLN A 269 0.15 6.06 -36.30
C GLN A 269 0.48 6.85 -35.02
N ALA A 270 1.69 6.64 -34.51
CA ALA A 270 2.38 7.49 -33.56
C ALA A 270 2.05 8.98 -33.73
N ALA A 271 2.16 9.45 -34.98
CA ALA A 271 1.95 10.85 -35.35
C ALA A 271 0.53 11.35 -35.06
N ALA A 272 -0.50 10.49 -35.12
CA ALA A 272 -1.88 10.89 -34.84
C ALA A 272 -2.14 11.12 -33.34
N PHE A 273 -1.34 10.51 -32.46
CA PHE A 273 -1.43 10.68 -31.01
C PHE A 273 -0.54 11.81 -30.47
N LEU A 274 0.48 12.22 -31.22
CA LEU A 274 1.39 13.32 -30.85
C LEU A 274 0.66 14.63 -30.48
N PRO A 275 -0.39 15.11 -31.19
CA PRO A 275 -1.07 16.35 -30.82
C PRO A 275 -1.73 16.28 -29.44
N GLU A 276 -2.20 15.11 -29.03
CA GLU A 276 -2.86 14.91 -27.75
C GLU A 276 -1.86 14.82 -26.59
N LEU A 277 -0.76 14.09 -26.79
CA LEU A 277 0.36 14.11 -25.84
C LEU A 277 0.93 15.53 -25.70
N ALA A 278 1.04 16.25 -26.82
CA ALA A 278 1.44 17.64 -26.82
C ALA A 278 0.45 18.53 -26.07
N GLY A 279 -0.86 18.32 -26.23
CA GLY A 279 -1.89 19.04 -25.48
C GLY A 279 -1.81 18.76 -23.97
N ALA A 280 -1.64 17.49 -23.59
CA ALA A 280 -1.45 17.09 -22.20
C ALA A 280 -0.19 17.73 -21.58
N ALA A 281 0.88 17.86 -22.35
CA ALA A 281 2.10 18.53 -21.93
C ALA A 281 1.94 20.05 -21.71
N VAL A 282 1.00 20.74 -22.38
CA VAL A 282 0.78 22.18 -22.15
C VAL A 282 0.05 22.46 -20.83
N ALA A 283 -0.66 21.48 -20.27
CA ALA A 283 -1.56 21.71 -19.15
C ALA A 283 -0.87 22.13 -17.83
N GLY A 284 0.47 22.14 -17.76
CA GLY A 284 1.25 22.60 -16.60
C GLY A 284 1.12 21.73 -15.34
N ASP A 285 0.41 20.61 -15.43
CA ASP A 285 0.27 19.64 -14.36
C ASP A 285 1.54 18.78 -14.28
N PHE A 286 2.30 18.92 -13.19
CA PHE A 286 3.56 18.22 -12.95
C PHE A 286 3.42 16.70 -13.13
N LEU A 287 2.36 16.08 -12.62
CA LEU A 287 2.22 14.62 -12.69
C LEU A 287 1.92 14.14 -14.11
N ARG A 288 1.14 14.92 -14.87
CA ARG A 288 0.92 14.65 -16.29
C ARG A 288 2.20 14.81 -17.10
N LEU A 289 2.98 15.87 -16.83
CA LEU A 289 4.27 16.08 -17.48
C LEU A 289 5.24 14.91 -17.23
N VAL A 290 5.30 14.41 -15.98
CA VAL A 290 6.07 13.22 -15.62
C VAL A 290 5.57 11.97 -16.37
N ALA A 291 4.26 11.75 -16.41
CA ALA A 291 3.67 10.61 -17.11
C ALA A 291 3.98 10.64 -18.62
N VAL A 292 3.85 11.81 -19.25
CA VAL A 292 4.20 12.01 -20.67
C VAL A 292 5.70 11.80 -20.88
N TYR A 293 6.56 12.35 -20.03
CA TYR A 293 8.01 12.19 -20.12
C TYR A 293 8.39 10.71 -20.09
N GLU A 294 7.93 9.96 -19.09
CA GLU A 294 8.25 8.53 -18.96
C GLU A 294 7.70 7.70 -20.11
N LEU A 295 6.51 8.02 -20.62
CA LEU A 295 5.99 7.36 -21.81
C LEU A 295 6.90 7.60 -23.02
N LEU A 296 7.26 8.86 -23.27
CA LEU A 296 8.12 9.26 -24.40
C LEU A 296 9.53 8.68 -24.32
N ALA A 297 10.09 8.58 -23.11
CA ALA A 297 11.39 7.94 -22.88
C ALA A 297 11.42 6.45 -23.31
N THR A 298 10.25 5.83 -23.46
CA THR A 298 10.11 4.44 -23.92
C THR A 298 9.64 4.29 -25.37
N CYS A 299 9.32 5.40 -26.04
CA CYS A 299 8.90 5.40 -27.44
C CYS A 299 10.11 5.23 -28.39
N PRO A 300 9.87 4.81 -29.65
CA PRO A 300 10.92 4.80 -30.68
C PRO A 300 11.57 6.17 -30.87
N ASP A 301 12.87 6.19 -31.23
CA ASP A 301 13.65 7.41 -31.43
C ASP A 301 13.35 8.12 -32.76
N GLU A 302 12.07 8.42 -32.99
CA GLU A 302 11.59 9.17 -34.15
C GLU A 302 11.61 10.68 -33.88
N PRO A 303 11.83 11.53 -34.91
CA PRO A 303 11.96 12.98 -34.74
C PRO A 303 10.79 13.63 -33.96
N GLY A 304 9.55 13.21 -34.22
CA GLY A 304 8.36 13.78 -33.55
C GLY A 304 8.29 13.46 -32.06
N TYR A 305 8.64 12.23 -31.66
CA TYR A 305 8.72 11.85 -30.25
C TYR A 305 9.89 12.54 -29.55
N ARG A 306 11.05 12.63 -30.21
CA ARG A 306 12.22 13.31 -29.68
C ARG A 306 11.97 14.79 -29.43
N GLU A 307 11.37 15.48 -30.39
CA GLU A 307 10.98 16.90 -30.27
C GLU A 307 10.00 17.10 -29.11
N LEU A 308 8.96 16.26 -29.02
CA LEU A 308 8.00 16.34 -27.93
C LEU A 308 8.64 16.02 -26.58
N HIS A 309 9.52 15.02 -26.51
CA HIS A 309 10.25 14.65 -25.29
C HIS A 309 11.12 15.81 -24.80
N HIS A 310 11.85 16.49 -25.70
CA HIS A 310 12.61 17.69 -25.37
C HIS A 310 11.71 18.83 -24.89
N ARG A 311 10.55 19.03 -25.51
CA ARG A 311 9.60 20.05 -25.08
C ARG A 311 9.06 19.76 -23.68
N VAL A 312 8.63 18.53 -23.39
CA VAL A 312 8.18 18.12 -22.05
C VAL A 312 9.29 18.27 -21.01
N ALA A 313 10.52 17.89 -21.36
CA ALA A 313 11.68 18.11 -20.50
C ALA A 313 11.93 19.61 -20.24
N GLY A 314 11.66 20.48 -21.21
CA GLY A 314 11.71 21.93 -21.07
C GLY A 314 10.64 22.47 -20.11
N GLU A 315 9.39 22.02 -20.25
CA GLU A 315 8.30 22.38 -19.33
C GLU A 315 8.59 21.93 -17.90
N LEU A 316 9.06 20.69 -17.72
CA LEU A 316 9.50 20.18 -16.41
C LEU A 316 10.66 21.01 -15.85
N GLN A 317 11.60 21.46 -16.69
CA GLN A 317 12.69 22.35 -16.26
C GLN A 317 12.20 23.74 -15.83
N GLY A 318 11.05 24.19 -16.35
CA GLY A 318 10.40 25.44 -15.92
C GLY A 318 9.82 25.37 -14.50
N MET A 319 9.66 24.17 -13.94
CA MET A 319 9.13 23.94 -12.60
C MET A 319 10.24 23.53 -11.63
N GLU A 320 10.18 23.95 -10.37
CA GLU A 320 11.15 23.51 -9.36
C GLU A 320 11.08 21.99 -9.11
N SER A 321 9.88 21.47 -8.85
CA SER A 321 9.63 20.03 -8.66
C SER A 321 9.99 19.23 -9.91
N GLY A 322 9.69 19.77 -11.09
CA GLY A 322 10.06 19.18 -12.39
C GLY A 322 11.57 19.05 -12.58
N ARG A 323 12.35 20.07 -12.21
CA ARG A 323 13.82 19.97 -12.24
C ARG A 323 14.35 18.92 -11.28
N LEU A 324 13.89 18.93 -10.03
CA LEU A 324 14.33 17.95 -9.02
C LEU A 324 14.05 16.52 -9.48
N TRP A 325 12.84 16.28 -10.02
CA TRP A 325 12.46 15.00 -10.58
C TRP A 325 13.32 14.60 -11.79
N LEU A 326 13.52 15.51 -12.74
CA LEU A 326 14.38 15.26 -13.92
C LEU A 326 15.83 14.93 -13.52
N ILE A 327 16.37 15.60 -12.51
CA ILE A 327 17.71 15.32 -12.01
C ILE A 327 17.79 13.88 -11.47
N ASP A 328 16.83 13.49 -10.63
CA ASP A 328 16.77 12.14 -10.07
C ASP A 328 16.64 11.09 -11.19
N ARG A 329 15.86 11.38 -12.25
CA ARG A 329 15.69 10.50 -13.40
C ARG A 329 16.94 10.38 -14.28
N LEU A 330 17.64 11.49 -14.51
CA LEU A 330 18.82 11.55 -15.39
C LEU A 330 20.09 11.04 -14.69
N LEU A 331 20.11 10.94 -13.36
CA LEU A 331 21.30 10.57 -12.59
C LEU A 331 21.95 9.25 -13.04
N GLU A 332 21.14 8.26 -13.45
CA GLU A 332 21.63 6.95 -13.90
C GLU A 332 22.02 6.91 -15.38
N GLY A 333 21.43 7.76 -16.23
CA GLY A 333 21.57 7.69 -17.70
C GLY A 333 22.40 8.82 -18.32
N ASP A 334 22.27 10.04 -17.83
CA ASP A 334 22.99 11.24 -18.29
C ASP A 334 23.34 12.15 -17.09
N PRO A 335 24.36 11.79 -16.29
CA PRO A 335 24.76 12.55 -15.12
C PRO A 335 25.25 13.97 -15.46
N ASP A 336 25.70 14.23 -16.69
CA ASP A 336 26.12 15.55 -17.13
C ASP A 336 24.94 16.48 -17.39
N GLN A 337 23.85 15.99 -17.99
CA GLN A 337 22.62 16.75 -18.08
C GLN A 337 22.00 16.98 -16.70
N ALA A 338 21.99 15.96 -15.83
CA ALA A 338 21.55 16.08 -14.44
C ALA A 338 22.34 17.18 -13.71
N PHE A 339 23.67 17.22 -13.88
CA PHE A 339 24.54 18.26 -13.34
C PHE A 339 24.17 19.67 -13.83
N ARG A 340 23.96 19.84 -15.15
CA ARG A 340 23.58 21.15 -15.73
C ARG A 340 22.27 21.67 -15.14
N ILE A 341 21.26 20.81 -15.04
CA ILE A 341 19.94 21.16 -14.47
C ILE A 341 20.07 21.48 -12.99
N ALA A 342 20.76 20.64 -12.22
CA ALA A 342 20.93 20.83 -10.77
C ALA A 342 21.71 22.12 -10.44
N ARG A 343 22.75 22.44 -11.23
CA ARG A 343 23.51 23.68 -11.06
C ARG A 343 22.71 24.93 -11.44
N ALA A 344 21.89 24.87 -12.48
CA ALA A 344 20.97 25.96 -12.83
C ALA A 344 19.93 26.16 -11.71
N GLY A 345 19.30 25.07 -11.26
CA GLY A 345 18.37 25.05 -10.15
C GLY A 345 18.95 25.64 -8.87
N LEU A 346 20.19 25.27 -8.50
CA LEU A 346 20.86 25.82 -7.32
C LEU A 346 21.12 27.34 -7.41
N ARG A 347 21.38 27.88 -8.61
CA ARG A 347 21.61 29.32 -8.82
C ARG A 347 20.31 30.13 -8.76
N GLU A 348 19.22 29.54 -9.21
CA GLU A 348 17.90 30.18 -9.24
C GLU A 348 17.15 30.00 -7.92
N ALA A 349 17.43 28.93 -7.18
CA ALA A 349 16.91 28.73 -5.85
C ALA A 349 17.41 29.84 -4.91
N GLY A 350 16.48 30.55 -4.29
CA GLY A 350 16.77 31.43 -3.15
C GLY A 350 17.23 30.63 -1.92
N ASP A 351 17.37 31.30 -0.79
CA ASP A 351 17.73 30.61 0.46
C ASP A 351 16.59 29.67 0.91
N GLY A 352 16.96 28.60 1.63
CA GLY A 352 16.00 27.69 2.26
C GLY A 352 15.89 26.29 1.61
N PRO A 353 14.72 25.62 1.74
CA PRO A 353 14.58 24.19 1.42
C PRO A 353 14.89 23.82 -0.02
N SER A 354 14.50 24.66 -0.98
CA SER A 354 14.73 24.43 -2.42
C SER A 354 16.22 24.34 -2.76
N ARG A 355 17.03 25.25 -2.19
CA ARG A 355 18.48 25.27 -2.36
C ARG A 355 19.13 24.02 -1.77
N MET A 356 18.68 23.59 -0.59
CA MET A 356 19.11 22.33 0.01
C MET A 356 18.76 21.13 -0.87
N ALA A 357 17.56 21.10 -1.46
CA ALA A 357 17.13 20.01 -2.34
C ALA A 357 18.02 19.90 -3.59
N PHE A 358 18.36 21.00 -4.26
CA PHE A 358 19.28 20.99 -5.40
C PHE A 358 20.71 20.61 -5.00
N ARG A 359 21.18 21.08 -3.84
CA ARG A 359 22.50 20.75 -3.32
C ARG A 359 22.62 19.26 -3.00
N GLU A 360 21.60 18.66 -2.41
CA GLU A 360 21.53 17.22 -2.15
C GLU A 360 21.69 16.41 -3.46
N ARG A 361 21.00 16.82 -4.53
CA ARG A 361 21.14 16.16 -5.84
C ARG A 361 22.54 16.38 -6.43
N LEU A 362 23.12 17.57 -6.30
CA LEU A 362 24.50 17.81 -6.74
C LEU A 362 25.53 16.95 -5.98
N ILE A 363 25.34 16.75 -4.67
CA ILE A 363 26.17 15.83 -3.87
C ILE A 363 26.10 14.42 -4.48
N ARG A 364 24.89 13.90 -4.74
CA ARG A 364 24.69 12.59 -5.38
C ARG A 364 25.31 12.50 -6.77
N ILE A 365 25.17 13.55 -7.60
CA ILE A 365 25.78 13.62 -8.94
C ILE A 365 27.31 13.55 -8.86
N HIS A 366 27.94 14.32 -7.98
CA HIS A 366 29.40 14.29 -7.80
C HIS A 366 29.88 12.92 -7.31
N LEU A 367 29.14 12.27 -6.39
CA LEU A 367 29.45 10.91 -5.97
C LEU A 367 29.37 9.91 -7.12
N ALA A 368 28.30 9.96 -7.94
CA ALA A 368 28.14 9.11 -9.12
C ALA A 368 29.26 9.31 -10.15
N ARG A 369 29.84 10.51 -10.22
CA ARG A 369 30.98 10.85 -11.10
C ARG A 369 32.35 10.49 -10.50
N GLY A 370 32.43 9.94 -9.29
CA GLY A 370 33.70 9.67 -8.62
C GLY A 370 34.42 10.94 -8.15
N GLU A 371 33.67 12.00 -7.82
CA GLU A 371 34.16 13.32 -7.39
C GLU A 371 33.83 13.60 -5.89
N PRO A 372 34.28 12.77 -4.93
CA PRO A 372 33.86 12.86 -3.53
C PRO A 372 34.32 14.14 -2.83
N LYS A 373 35.40 14.78 -3.29
CA LYS A 373 35.87 16.06 -2.73
C LYS A 373 34.87 17.19 -3.02
N GLN A 374 34.32 17.23 -4.23
CA GLN A 374 33.31 18.20 -4.65
C GLN A 374 32.00 17.96 -3.90
N ALA A 375 31.60 16.69 -3.76
CA ALA A 375 30.46 16.29 -2.93
C ALA A 375 30.62 16.75 -1.47
N ALA A 376 31.82 16.57 -0.88
CA ALA A 376 32.10 16.98 0.49
C ALA A 376 32.07 18.51 0.66
N VAL A 377 32.56 19.30 -0.31
CA VAL A 377 32.47 20.77 -0.27
C VAL A 377 31.01 21.22 -0.22
N LEU A 378 30.14 20.60 -1.03
CA LEU A 378 28.71 20.89 -1.00
C LEU A 378 28.08 20.43 0.31
N SER A 379 28.37 19.22 0.78
CA SER A 379 27.85 18.70 2.05
C SER A 379 28.26 19.58 3.25
N PHE A 380 29.49 20.09 3.27
CA PHE A 380 29.95 21.03 4.30
C PHE A 380 29.21 22.38 4.21
N ALA A 381 28.95 22.88 3.00
CA ALA A 381 28.17 24.10 2.81
C ALA A 381 26.72 23.92 3.28
N GLN A 382 26.12 22.74 3.05
CA GLN A 382 24.79 22.40 3.57
C GLN A 382 24.77 22.34 5.09
N PHE A 383 25.75 21.65 5.69
CA PHE A 383 25.92 21.62 7.13
C PHE A 383 26.03 23.02 7.71
N GLY A 384 26.73 23.95 7.06
CA GLY A 384 26.87 25.32 7.53
C GLY A 384 25.56 26.12 7.53
N GLU A 385 24.61 25.81 6.63
CA GLU A 385 23.30 26.46 6.53
C GLU A 385 22.29 25.84 7.52
N ALA A 386 22.29 24.51 7.66
CA ALA A 386 21.42 23.77 8.57
C ALA A 386 22.23 22.68 9.32
N PRO A 387 22.95 23.05 10.39
CA PRO A 387 23.81 22.09 11.10
C PRO A 387 22.96 21.12 11.91
N ASP A 388 23.06 19.83 11.57
CA ASP A 388 22.47 18.74 12.34
C ASP A 388 23.37 17.48 12.31
N TYR A 389 23.00 16.47 13.10
CA TYR A 389 23.79 15.25 13.24
C TYR A 389 23.79 14.39 11.96
N HIS A 390 22.70 14.39 11.21
CA HIS A 390 22.58 13.64 9.95
C HIS A 390 23.50 14.23 8.87
N GLU A 391 23.56 15.55 8.77
CA GLU A 391 24.44 16.30 7.87
C GLU A 391 25.92 16.06 8.19
N TYR A 392 26.27 15.94 9.48
CA TYR A 392 27.58 15.51 9.94
C TYR A 392 27.92 14.09 9.48
N LEU A 393 27.03 13.12 9.71
CA LEU A 393 27.24 11.73 9.33
C LEU A 393 27.40 11.59 7.81
N ARG A 394 26.58 12.31 7.03
CA ARG A 394 26.72 12.32 5.56
C ARG A 394 28.08 12.84 5.12
N LEU A 395 28.53 13.97 5.69
CA LEU A 395 29.85 14.52 5.37
C LEU A 395 30.98 13.53 5.72
N LYS A 396 30.87 12.86 6.88
CA LYS A 396 31.80 11.80 7.29
C LYS A 396 31.83 10.66 6.29
N MET A 397 30.67 10.10 5.93
CA MET A 397 30.56 9.00 4.98
C MET A 397 31.18 9.33 3.61
N ILE A 398 31.06 10.59 3.16
CA ILE A 398 31.68 11.03 1.89
C ILE A 398 33.21 11.07 2.00
N LEU A 399 33.75 11.48 3.14
CA LEU A 399 35.18 11.75 3.33
C LEU A 399 35.98 10.57 3.92
N GLU A 400 35.34 9.66 4.64
CA GLU A 400 35.98 8.52 5.30
C GLU A 400 36.76 7.60 4.32
N PRO A 401 36.28 7.34 3.09
CA PRO A 401 37.07 6.60 2.09
C PRO A 401 38.32 7.35 1.59
N LEU A 402 38.46 8.65 1.87
CA LEU A 402 39.58 9.48 1.42
C LEU A 402 40.63 9.64 2.55
N PRO A 403 41.85 9.08 2.39
CA PRO A 403 42.86 9.10 3.44
C PRO A 403 43.16 10.52 3.95
N GLY A 404 42.98 10.74 5.25
CA GLY A 404 43.26 11.99 5.96
C GLY A 404 42.25 13.13 5.74
N ALA A 405 41.37 13.04 4.74
CA ALA A 405 40.44 14.13 4.42
C ALA A 405 39.42 14.37 5.55
N TRP A 406 38.98 13.30 6.21
CA TRP A 406 38.06 13.41 7.35
C TRP A 406 38.68 14.14 8.54
N ALA A 407 39.94 13.85 8.90
CA ALA A 407 40.60 14.50 10.02
C ALA A 407 40.71 16.03 9.83
N ASP A 408 40.96 16.50 8.61
CA ASP A 408 40.97 17.92 8.28
C ASP A 408 39.58 18.55 8.34
N ALA A 409 38.57 17.84 7.83
CA ALA A 409 37.18 18.30 7.87
C ALA A 409 36.64 18.36 9.29
N TRP A 410 36.91 17.35 10.12
CA TRP A 410 36.51 17.30 11.53
C TRP A 410 37.05 18.51 12.30
N ARG A 411 38.35 18.83 12.17
CA ARG A 411 38.93 20.02 12.83
C ARG A 411 38.22 21.32 12.45
N ARG A 412 37.84 21.47 11.18
CA ARG A 412 37.07 22.64 10.71
C ARG A 412 35.64 22.64 11.24
N LEU A 413 35.00 21.47 11.27
CA LEU A 413 33.63 21.30 11.73
C LEU A 413 33.50 21.57 13.23
N ALA A 414 34.39 20.99 14.03
CA ALA A 414 34.45 21.20 15.48
C ALA A 414 34.63 22.69 15.81
N LYS A 415 35.58 23.35 15.13
CA LYS A 415 35.78 24.79 15.26
C LYS A 415 34.53 25.60 14.89
N PHE A 416 33.89 25.27 13.76
CA PHE A 416 32.65 25.94 13.31
C PHE A 416 31.52 25.82 14.34
N LEU A 417 31.30 24.62 14.90
CA LEU A 417 30.27 24.37 15.90
C LEU A 417 30.56 25.09 17.21
N ALA A 418 31.82 25.10 17.65
CA ALA A 418 32.25 25.84 18.84
C ALA A 418 32.04 27.35 18.68
N GLU A 419 32.44 27.94 17.55
CA GLU A 419 32.27 29.38 17.27
C GLU A 419 30.79 29.81 17.20
N ARG A 420 29.88 28.90 16.85
CA ARG A 420 28.43 29.15 16.84
C ARG A 420 27.71 28.77 18.13
N GLY A 421 28.43 28.29 19.16
CA GLY A 421 27.84 27.88 20.43
C GLY A 421 26.90 26.66 20.31
N MET A 422 27.09 25.82 19.28
CA MET A 422 26.27 24.62 19.04
C MET A 422 26.79 23.44 19.87
N THR A 423 26.88 23.62 21.19
CA THR A 423 27.53 22.67 22.11
C THR A 423 26.91 21.29 22.06
N GLU A 424 25.58 21.19 21.97
CA GLU A 424 24.88 19.90 21.93
C GLU A 424 25.35 19.03 20.74
N LEU A 425 25.35 19.61 19.54
CA LEU A 425 25.77 18.93 18.31
C LEU A 425 27.29 18.68 18.31
N LEU A 426 28.09 19.63 18.80
CA LEU A 426 29.54 19.46 18.95
C LEU A 426 29.86 18.23 19.80
N MET A 427 29.18 18.07 20.94
CA MET A 427 29.40 16.95 21.85
C MET A 427 28.96 15.62 21.25
N GLN A 428 27.83 15.58 20.54
CA GLN A 428 27.38 14.37 19.82
C GLN A 428 28.43 13.94 18.79
N CYS A 429 28.90 14.87 17.96
CA CYS A 429 29.93 14.57 16.97
C CYS A 429 31.26 14.17 17.63
N ALA A 430 31.67 14.83 18.73
CA ALA A 430 32.90 14.48 19.45
C ALA A 430 32.84 13.08 20.08
N ALA A 431 31.69 12.70 20.65
CA ALA A 431 31.43 11.35 21.12
C ALA A 431 31.51 10.32 19.99
N HIS A 432 30.91 10.61 18.84
CA HIS A 432 31.00 9.75 17.68
C HIS A 432 32.41 9.65 17.10
N GLU A 433 33.23 10.70 17.17
CA GLU A 433 34.65 10.65 16.76
C GLU A 433 35.57 10.00 17.79
N GLY A 434 35.17 9.91 19.06
CA GLY A 434 36.08 9.54 20.14
C GLY A 434 37.05 10.66 20.55
N ASP A 435 36.67 11.93 20.32
CA ASP A 435 37.50 13.09 20.64
C ASP A 435 37.41 13.44 22.13
N ALA A 436 38.17 12.69 22.94
CA ALA A 436 38.16 12.84 24.40
C ALA A 436 38.62 14.23 24.87
N ALA A 437 39.49 14.91 24.12
CA ALA A 437 39.97 16.24 24.47
C ALA A 437 38.82 17.26 24.38
N LEU A 438 38.07 17.24 23.27
CA LEU A 438 36.94 18.13 23.05
C LEU A 438 35.79 17.85 24.03
N LEU A 439 35.50 16.57 24.31
CA LEU A 439 34.51 16.21 25.33
C LEU A 439 34.91 16.69 26.72
N THR A 440 36.20 16.65 27.08
CA THR A 440 36.71 17.14 28.36
C THR A 440 36.52 18.65 28.48
N GLU A 441 36.81 19.40 27.43
CA GLU A 441 36.68 20.86 27.38
C GLU A 441 35.24 21.33 27.67
N HIS A 442 34.25 20.59 27.18
CA HIS A 442 32.83 20.96 27.26
C HIS A 442 32.02 20.14 28.29
N TRP A 443 32.67 19.25 29.06
CA TRP A 443 32.00 18.31 29.97
C TRP A 443 31.13 18.99 31.04
N THR A 444 31.59 20.12 31.60
CA THR A 444 30.88 20.86 32.65
C THR A 444 29.53 21.40 32.20
N GLY A 445 29.36 21.69 30.91
CA GLY A 445 28.07 22.08 30.35
C GLY A 445 27.11 20.89 30.27
N LEU A 446 27.63 19.74 29.86
CA LEU A 446 26.88 18.49 29.69
C LEU A 446 26.33 17.96 31.01
N SER A 447 27.11 17.99 32.09
CA SER A 447 26.64 17.50 33.40
C SER A 447 25.41 18.25 33.92
N ASN A 448 25.10 19.43 33.36
CA ASN A 448 23.94 20.25 33.71
C ASN A 448 22.77 20.09 32.73
N ASP A 449 22.91 19.32 31.65
CA ASP A 449 21.88 19.07 30.63
C ASP A 449 21.55 17.56 30.54
N PRO A 450 20.51 17.10 31.24
CA PRO A 450 20.15 15.69 31.26
C PRO A 450 19.64 15.15 29.93
N ASP A 451 19.14 15.99 29.01
CA ASP A 451 18.68 15.56 27.69
C ASP A 451 19.86 15.32 26.75
N LEU A 452 20.87 16.20 26.79
CA LEU A 452 22.14 15.96 26.10
C LEU A 452 22.85 14.71 26.65
N ALA A 453 22.84 14.50 27.98
CA ALA A 453 23.39 13.28 28.57
C ALA A 453 22.72 12.01 28.03
N LEU A 454 21.40 12.04 27.81
CA LEU A 454 20.67 10.91 27.22
C LEU A 454 21.12 10.64 25.78
N LYS A 455 21.22 11.68 24.95
CA LYS A 455 21.69 11.55 23.55
C LYS A 455 23.13 10.99 23.48
N LEU A 456 24.02 11.47 24.35
CA LEU A 456 25.39 10.96 24.41
C LEU A 456 25.46 9.53 24.92
N ALA A 457 24.56 9.13 25.81
CA ALA A 457 24.46 7.75 26.24
C ALA A 457 24.09 6.81 25.08
N GLU A 458 23.25 7.26 24.15
CA GLU A 458 22.92 6.54 22.93
C GLU A 458 24.15 6.39 22.03
N GLU A 459 24.90 7.48 21.79
CA GLU A 459 26.14 7.46 21.01
C GLU A 459 27.21 6.53 21.60
N PHE A 460 27.45 6.63 22.92
CA PHE A 460 28.39 5.77 23.64
C PHE A 460 27.96 4.30 23.60
N SER A 461 26.65 4.06 23.55
CA SER A 461 26.09 2.71 23.50
C SER A 461 26.10 2.09 22.12
N ALA A 462 26.11 2.90 21.06
CA ALA A 462 26.17 2.44 19.67
C ALA A 462 27.54 1.84 19.35
N ALA A 463 28.62 2.47 19.83
CA ALA A 463 29.98 1.99 19.64
C ALA A 463 30.84 2.27 20.89
N PHE A 464 31.21 1.22 21.62
CA PHE A 464 32.14 1.36 22.74
C PHE A 464 33.50 1.84 22.25
N ARG A 465 34.01 2.93 22.83
CA ARG A 465 35.32 3.52 22.56
C ARG A 465 36.14 3.59 23.84
N ALA A 466 37.33 2.98 23.84
CA ALA A 466 38.19 2.89 25.02
C ALA A 466 38.71 4.27 25.46
N GLU A 467 38.94 5.16 24.49
CA GLU A 467 39.38 6.54 24.65
C GLU A 467 38.36 7.38 25.45
N LEU A 468 37.09 6.98 25.40
CA LEU A 468 36.00 7.65 26.11
C LEU A 468 35.71 7.05 27.49
N SER A 469 36.47 6.05 27.93
CA SER A 469 36.24 5.32 29.19
C SER A 469 36.10 6.24 30.41
N ILE A 470 36.81 7.37 30.43
CA ILE A 470 36.75 8.38 31.51
C ILE A 470 35.37 9.04 31.68
N PHE A 471 34.55 9.04 30.63
CA PHE A 471 33.24 9.71 30.62
C PHE A 471 32.09 8.78 31.01
N TYR A 472 32.26 7.46 30.97
CA TYR A 472 31.18 6.52 31.35
C TYR A 472 30.75 6.68 32.82
N PRO A 473 31.68 6.78 33.80
CA PRO A 473 31.29 6.99 35.20
C PRO A 473 30.48 8.26 35.46
N PRO A 474 30.90 9.47 35.04
CA PRO A 474 30.10 10.66 35.27
C PRO A 474 28.83 10.70 34.42
N LEU A 475 28.82 10.15 33.19
CA LEU A 475 27.60 10.03 32.39
C LEU A 475 26.54 9.17 33.06
N PHE A 476 26.96 8.04 33.64
CA PHE A 476 26.09 7.16 34.41
C PHE A 476 25.41 7.91 35.56
N ARG A 477 26.16 8.72 36.34
CA ARG A 477 25.61 9.46 37.49
C ARG A 477 24.54 10.45 37.05
N VAL A 478 24.82 11.26 36.02
CA VAL A 478 23.86 12.23 35.47
C VAL A 478 22.54 11.55 35.06
N LEU A 479 22.62 10.39 34.42
CA LEU A 479 21.44 9.63 34.00
C LEU A 479 20.72 8.94 35.17
N ALA A 480 21.46 8.43 36.15
CA ALA A 480 20.90 7.77 37.33
C ALA A 480 20.14 8.76 38.22
N ASP A 481 20.69 9.97 38.41
CA ASP A 481 20.09 11.04 39.21
C ASP A 481 18.77 11.55 38.63
N ARG A 482 18.58 11.46 37.31
CA ARG A 482 17.32 11.84 36.66
C ARG A 482 16.16 10.95 37.09
N GLY A 483 16.41 9.69 37.45
CA GLY A 483 15.40 8.76 37.98
C GLY A 483 14.30 8.30 37.02
N GLU A 484 14.14 8.91 35.86
CA GLU A 484 13.17 8.54 34.83
C GLU A 484 13.45 7.15 34.23
N PRO A 485 12.42 6.38 33.83
CA PRO A 485 12.61 5.02 33.28
C PRO A 485 13.54 4.95 32.07
N LEU A 486 13.48 5.95 31.18
CA LEU A 486 14.30 6.00 29.97
C LEU A 486 15.77 6.30 30.29
N ALA A 487 16.03 7.32 31.12
CA ALA A 487 17.36 7.68 31.57
C ALA A 487 18.01 6.55 32.39
N TRP A 488 17.23 5.90 33.24
CA TRP A 488 17.68 4.72 33.98
C TRP A 488 18.13 3.59 33.05
N LYS A 489 17.34 3.28 32.01
CA LYS A 489 17.71 2.24 31.02
C LYS A 489 19.02 2.59 30.32
N ALA A 490 19.23 3.85 29.97
CA ALA A 490 20.48 4.34 29.39
C ALA A 490 21.65 4.23 30.40
N ALA A 491 21.44 4.63 31.65
CA ALA A 491 22.44 4.52 32.73
C ALA A 491 22.94 3.08 32.89
N ILE A 492 22.02 2.10 32.97
CA ILE A 492 22.40 0.69 33.09
C ILE A 492 23.21 0.19 31.90
N ARG A 493 22.88 0.66 30.69
CA ARG A 493 23.64 0.31 29.49
C ARG A 493 25.06 0.84 29.54
N ILE A 494 25.23 2.11 29.91
CA ILE A 494 26.54 2.75 30.10
C ILE A 494 27.36 2.02 31.17
N LEU A 495 26.74 1.68 32.30
CA LEU A 495 27.39 0.94 33.37
C LEU A 495 27.87 -0.45 32.92
N GLY A 496 27.04 -1.17 32.17
CA GLY A 496 27.40 -2.48 31.61
C GLY A 496 28.56 -2.41 30.62
N LEU A 497 28.59 -1.39 29.77
CA LEU A 497 29.68 -1.14 28.84
C LEU A 497 31.00 -0.82 29.56
N TYR A 498 30.93 0.04 30.58
CA TYR A 498 32.10 0.38 31.40
C TYR A 498 32.65 -0.84 32.15
N LYS A 499 31.78 -1.64 32.81
CA LYS A 499 32.17 -2.92 33.44
C LYS A 499 32.90 -3.82 32.45
N LYS A 500 32.31 -4.05 31.27
CA LYS A 500 32.89 -4.92 30.23
C LYS A 500 34.28 -4.43 29.82
N HIS A 501 34.47 -3.13 29.66
CA HIS A 501 35.76 -2.56 29.31
C HIS A 501 36.81 -2.76 30.41
N CYS A 502 36.50 -2.40 31.66
CA CYS A 502 37.45 -2.54 32.75
C CYS A 502 37.91 -4.00 32.92
N LEU A 503 37.00 -4.96 32.81
CA LEU A 503 37.34 -6.39 32.86
C LEU A 503 38.22 -6.81 31.67
N ALA A 504 37.88 -6.39 30.45
CA ALA A 504 38.64 -6.72 29.24
C ALA A 504 40.06 -6.11 29.24
N SER A 505 40.23 -4.94 29.88
CA SER A 505 41.50 -4.21 29.95
C SER A 505 42.34 -4.52 31.19
N GLY A 506 41.92 -5.48 32.04
CA GLY A 506 42.62 -5.81 33.30
C GLY A 506 42.54 -4.71 34.37
N GLN A 507 41.59 -3.78 34.25
CA GLN A 507 41.36 -2.67 35.18
C GLN A 507 40.26 -3.03 36.19
N GLU A 508 40.30 -4.25 36.75
CA GLU A 508 39.27 -4.74 37.68
C GLU A 508 39.13 -3.86 38.93
N ASP A 509 40.24 -3.29 39.39
CA ASP A 509 40.25 -2.38 40.54
C ASP A 509 39.50 -1.08 40.25
N GLN A 510 39.62 -0.52 39.03
CA GLN A 510 38.86 0.68 38.64
C GLN A 510 37.35 0.40 38.65
N TRP A 511 36.94 -0.75 38.10
CA TRP A 511 35.55 -1.19 38.16
C TRP A 511 35.07 -1.37 39.60
N ARG A 512 35.88 -2.01 40.45
CA ARG A 512 35.55 -2.25 41.86
C ARG A 512 35.37 -0.92 42.61
N THR A 513 36.31 0.00 42.46
CA THR A 513 36.23 1.34 43.05
C THR A 513 34.99 2.10 42.58
N PHE A 514 34.69 2.09 41.28
CA PHE A 514 33.52 2.78 40.76
C PHE A 514 32.22 2.15 41.25
N ARG A 515 32.08 0.82 41.20
CA ARG A 515 30.93 0.08 41.74
C ARG A 515 30.70 0.43 43.21
N ASP A 516 31.75 0.36 44.02
CA ASP A 516 31.65 0.62 45.46
C ASP A 516 31.25 2.08 45.72
N SER A 517 31.68 3.02 44.86
CA SER A 517 31.22 4.42 44.91
C SER A 517 29.72 4.57 44.60
N ILE A 518 29.18 3.83 43.62
CA ILE A 518 27.74 3.86 43.30
C ILE A 518 26.93 3.29 44.48
N VAL A 519 27.36 2.17 45.07
CA VAL A 519 26.68 1.57 46.22
C VAL A 519 26.65 2.53 47.42
N ALA A 520 27.74 3.30 47.63
CA ALA A 520 27.80 4.30 48.68
C ALA A 520 26.94 5.54 48.40
N GLU A 521 26.82 5.95 47.14
CA GLU A 521 26.05 7.12 46.68
C GLU A 521 24.53 6.86 46.68
N TYR A 522 24.11 5.62 46.39
CA TYR A 522 22.69 5.22 46.34
C TYR A 522 22.34 4.07 47.31
N PRO A 523 22.58 4.22 48.64
CA PRO A 523 22.51 3.11 49.60
C PRO A 523 21.09 2.54 49.79
N ASN A 524 20.05 3.33 49.50
CA ASN A 524 18.65 2.94 49.67
C ASN A 524 17.99 2.46 48.38
N ASP A 525 18.68 2.56 47.23
CA ASP A 525 18.13 2.16 45.97
C ASP A 525 18.38 0.66 45.76
N ARG A 526 17.30 -0.12 45.90
CA ARG A 526 17.34 -1.58 45.77
C ARG A 526 17.90 -2.03 44.41
N ARG A 527 17.85 -1.19 43.38
CA ARG A 527 18.41 -1.47 42.05
C ARG A 527 19.93 -1.68 42.09
N PHE A 528 20.63 -1.11 43.07
CA PHE A 528 22.08 -1.22 43.26
C PHE A 528 22.52 -2.22 44.35
N SER A 529 21.58 -2.93 44.99
CA SER A 529 21.88 -3.90 46.05
C SER A 529 22.56 -5.18 45.52
N LYS A 530 23.24 -5.95 46.41
CA LYS A 530 23.83 -7.27 46.09
C LYS A 530 22.74 -8.22 45.57
N GLY A 531 22.67 -8.38 44.25
CA GLY A 531 21.64 -9.16 43.53
C GLY A 531 20.92 -8.39 42.41
N GLY A 532 21.18 -7.09 42.25
CA GLY A 532 20.70 -6.25 41.16
C GLY A 532 21.70 -6.13 40.00
N VAL A 533 21.88 -4.91 39.49
CA VAL A 533 22.68 -4.59 38.27
C VAL A 533 24.14 -5.07 38.31
N PHE A 534 24.70 -5.30 39.50
CA PHE A 534 26.12 -5.63 39.69
C PHE A 534 26.44 -7.14 39.71
N SER A 535 25.46 -8.00 39.94
CA SER A 535 25.59 -9.46 39.73
C SER A 535 25.58 -9.74 38.24
#